data_AF-A0A660TAH2-F1
#
_entry.id   AF-A0A660TAH2-F1
#
_cell.length_a   1.000
_cell.length_b   1.000
_cell.length_c   1.000
_cell.angle_alpha   90.00
_cell.angle_beta   90.00
_cell.angle_gamma   90.00
#
_symmetry.space_group_name_H-M   'P 1'
#
loop_
_entity.id
_entity.type
_entity.pdbx_description
1 polymer ?
#
loop_
_entity_poly.entity_id
_entity_poly.type
_entity_poly.pdbx_seq_one_letter_code
_entity_poly.pdbx_strand_id
1 'polypeptide(L)' 'LKVNKNLDPFMTLAFLALPVIPEIKLTDMGLFDVTKFEFTDISV' A
#
# COMPACT_ATOMS: atom_id res chain seq x y z
N LEU A 1 26.70 3.08 -12.26
CA LEU A 1 25.66 3.53 -11.32
C LEU A 1 26.29 3.64 -9.92
N LYS A 2 26.37 4.85 -9.35
CA LYS A 2 26.94 5.09 -8.01
C LYS A 2 25.91 4.71 -6.94
N VAL A 3 25.95 3.47 -6.47
CA VAL A 3 25.17 3.03 -5.30
C VAL A 3 25.95 3.45 -4.05
N ASN A 4 25.30 4.19 -3.15
CA ASN A 4 25.89 4.57 -1.86
C ASN A 4 26.11 3.29 -1.04
N LYS A 5 27.36 2.97 -0.70
CA LYS A 5 27.72 1.73 0.02
C LYS A 5 27.08 1.60 1.42
N ASN A 6 26.52 2.68 1.96
CA ASN A 6 25.86 2.69 3.27
C ASN A 6 24.34 2.47 3.18
N LEU A 7 23.78 2.46 1.97
CA LEU A 7 22.37 2.14 1.73
C LEU A 7 22.29 0.67 1.34
N ASP A 8 21.90 -0.17 2.30
CA ASP A 8 21.72 -1.59 2.08
C ASP A 8 20.48 -1.81 1.18
N PRO A 9 20.63 -2.28 -0.08
CA PRO A 9 19.51 -2.40 -1.02
C PRO A 9 18.41 -3.34 -0.51
N PHE A 10 18.73 -4.25 0.41
CA PHE A 10 17.77 -5.12 1.07
C PHE A 10 16.79 -4.37 1.98
N MET A 11 17.24 -3.29 2.62
CA MET A 11 16.39 -2.52 3.53
C MET A 11 15.25 -1.82 2.76
N THR A 12 15.51 -1.33 1.55
CA THR A 12 14.48 -0.75 0.66
C THR A 12 13.54 -1.81 0.09
N LEU A 13 14.07 -2.99 -0.29
CA LEU A 13 13.26 -4.11 -0.78
C LEU A 13 12.32 -4.66 0.30
N ALA A 14 12.72 -4.60 1.59
CA ALA A 14 11.87 -5.00 2.70
C ALA A 14 10.58 -4.17 2.80
N PHE A 15 10.61 -2.89 2.40
CA PHE A 15 9.42 -2.04 2.35
C PHE A 15 8.50 -2.32 1.15
N LEU A 16 8.97 -3.02 0.10
CA LEU A 16 8.10 -3.53 -0.97
C LEU A 16 7.32 -4.78 -0.56
N ALA A 17 7.83 -5.54 0.42
CA ALA A 17 7.25 -6.79 0.90
C ALA A 17 6.26 -6.60 2.06
N LEU A 18 6.24 -5.42 2.68
CA LEU A 18 5.22 -5.08 3.67
C LEU A 18 3.89 -4.92 2.92
N PRO A 19 2.81 -5.60 3.34
CA PRO A 19 1.52 -5.51 2.67
C PRO A 19 1.09 -4.04 2.59
N VAL A 20 1.09 -3.54 1.36
CA VAL A 20 0.92 -2.13 1.03
C VAL A 20 -0.57 -1.82 1.15
N ILE A 21 -0.91 -1.03 2.18
CA ILE A 21 -2.23 -0.44 2.42
C ILE A 21 -3.30 -1.49 2.82
N PRO A 22 -4.13 -1.21 3.84
CA PRO A 22 -5.21 -2.12 4.24
C PRO A 22 -6.16 -2.44 3.07
N GLU A 23 -6.61 -3.69 2.99
CA GLU A 23 -7.53 -4.19 1.95
C GLU A 23 -8.78 -3.31 1.82
N ILE A 24 -9.27 -2.80 2.97
CA ILE A 24 -10.39 -1.88 3.07
C ILE A 24 -9.91 -0.58 3.73
N LYS A 25 -10.13 0.54 3.05
CA LYS A 25 -9.77 1.88 3.50
C LYS A 25 -11.02 2.74 3.66
N LEU A 26 -11.26 3.26 4.87
CA LEU A 26 -12.29 4.30 5.07
C LEU A 26 -11.74 5.65 4.63
N THR A 27 -12.38 6.28 3.65
CA THR A 27 -12.08 7.64 3.19
C THR A 27 -13.27 8.56 3.50
N ASP A 28 -13.07 9.86 3.33
CA ASP A 28 -14.13 10.88 3.39
C ASP A 28 -15.23 10.68 2.35
N MET A 29 -14.94 9.94 1.27
CA MET A 29 -15.88 9.59 0.21
C MET A 29 -16.58 8.23 0.43
N GLY A 30 -16.21 7.46 1.46
CA GLY A 30 -16.82 6.16 1.77
C GLY A 30 -15.81 5.04 1.98
N LEU A 31 -16.28 3.80 1.88
CA LEU A 31 -15.43 2.61 2.01
C LEU A 31 -14.77 2.30 0.65
N PHE A 32 -13.45 2.33 0.59
CA PHE A 32 -12.67 2.06 -0.62
C PHE A 32 -11.96 0.70 -0.50
N ASP A 33 -12.22 -0.20 -1.45
CA ASP A 33 -11.56 -1.51 -1.54
C ASP A 33 -10.29 -1.36 -2.40
N VAL A 34 -9.14 -1.57 -1.77
CA VAL A 34 -7.82 -1.41 -2.39
C VAL A 34 -7.46 -2.62 -3.24
N THR A 35 -8.04 -3.79 -2.96
CA THR A 35 -7.86 -5.02 -3.75
C THR A 35 -8.57 -4.94 -5.09
N LYS A 36 -9.78 -4.35 -5.12
CA LYS A 36 -10.59 -4.19 -6.34
C LYS A 36 -10.46 -2.82 -7.00
N PHE A 37 -9.84 -1.86 -6.29
CA PHE A 37 -9.67 -0.48 -6.74
C PHE A 37 -11.01 0.23 -7.02
N GLU A 38 -12.04 -0.09 -6.21
CA GLU A 38 -13.41 0.42 -6.34
C GLU A 38 -13.99 0.85 -4.99
N PHE A 39 -14.99 1.73 -5.01
CA PHE A 39 -15.76 2.05 -3.81
C PHE A 39 -16.74 0.90 -3.52
N THR A 40 -16.74 0.42 -2.28
CA THR A 40 -17.74 -0.54 -1.81
C THR A 40 -19.00 0.22 -1.41
N ASP A 41 -20.10 -0.08 -2.11
CA ASP A 41 -21.43 0.34 -1.68
C ASP A 41 -21.79 -0.39 -0.38
N ILE A 42 -21.94 0.37 0.70
CA ILE A 42 -22.49 -0.15 1.94
C ILE A 42 -24.02 -0.13 1.77
N SER A 43 -24.60 -1.26 1.34
CA SER A 43 -26.04 -1.42 1.37
C SER A 43 -26.51 -1.57 2.83
N VAL A 44 -27.45 -0.71 3.23
CA VAL A 44 -28.22 -0.80 4.48
C VAL A 44 -29.62 -1.27 4.15
#